data_AF-A0AA39GN48-F1
#
_entry.id   AF-A0AA39GN48-F1
#
_cell.length_a   1.000
_cell.length_b   1.000
_cell.length_c   1.000
_cell.angle_alpha   90.00
_cell.angle_beta   90.00
_cell.angle_gamma   90.00
#
_symmetry.space_group_name_H-M   'P 1'
#
loop_
_entity.id
_entity.type
_entity.pdbx_description
1 polymer ?
#
loop_
_entity_poly.entity_id
_entity_poly.type
_entity_poly.pdbx_seq_one_letter_code
_entity_poly.pdbx_strand_id
1 'polypeptide(L)'
;MLRIQASVACLSLLAMVASIVALAFLLPVDGRNIGTISTGSCSAMKNANTALHILSAPTWREIKEAHRRGFSLDDGAPSMMHMRFMHRSRVGLWLAIAVCSTVIHLIWNSAIFVSLPLAILPRAVVSSDFLSARDNCTESDPLTNYEWWAQSHMQWWELPYAATLEPELRNKTLIHSLQSSIRTTRRRMEPVDCALLYSNPLSATGSLLIVARNVTTADNGGGYSLLHGWVSGWTGWASSSNWACSASTDMARDFSPE
;
A
#
# COMPACT_ATOMS: atom_id res chain seq x y z
N MET A 1 2.02 -23.20 8.01
CA MET A 1 1.04 -22.11 8.28
C MET A 1 0.54 -21.43 7.01
N LEU A 2 1.42 -20.94 6.11
CA LEU A 2 1.03 -20.21 4.89
C LEU A 2 0.02 -20.94 3.99
N ARG A 3 0.17 -22.26 3.81
CA ARG A 3 -0.76 -23.08 2.99
C ARG A 3 -2.19 -23.14 3.56
N ILE A 4 -2.33 -23.22 4.88
CA ILE A 4 -3.64 -23.25 5.55
C ILE A 4 -4.31 -21.88 5.44
N GLN A 5 -3.54 -20.80 5.63
CA GLN A 5 -4.05 -19.43 5.48
C GLN A 5 -4.49 -19.15 4.04
N ALA A 6 -3.72 -19.59 3.04
CA ALA A 6 -4.08 -19.45 1.63
C ALA A 6 -5.37 -20.23 1.28
N SER A 7 -5.51 -21.46 1.79
CA SER A 7 -6.73 -22.26 1.57
C SER A 7 -7.97 -21.63 2.23
N VAL A 8 -7.85 -21.15 3.47
CA VAL A 8 -8.96 -20.48 4.17
C VAL A 8 -9.33 -19.18 3.45
N ALA A 9 -8.34 -18.38 3.03
CA ALA A 9 -8.59 -17.16 2.26
C ALA A 9 -9.33 -17.44 0.95
N CYS A 10 -8.89 -18.46 0.20
CA CYS A 10 -9.51 -18.85 -1.06
C CYS A 10 -10.96 -19.30 -0.86
N LEU A 11 -11.23 -20.13 0.17
CA LEU A 11 -12.59 -20.57 0.51
C LEU A 11 -13.48 -19.39 0.93
N SER A 12 -12.97 -18.47 1.76
CA SER A 12 -13.71 -17.26 2.15
C SER A 12 -14.00 -16.35 0.96
N LEU A 13 -13.04 -16.19 0.04
CA LEU A 13 -13.22 -15.40 -1.18
C LEU A 13 -14.28 -16.03 -2.10
N LEU A 14 -14.21 -17.35 -2.30
CA LEU A 14 -15.20 -18.10 -3.10
C LEU A 14 -16.60 -18.02 -2.49
N ALA A 15 -16.72 -18.13 -1.17
CA ALA A 15 -17.99 -17.97 -0.46
C ALA A 15 -18.56 -16.55 -0.62
N MET A 16 -17.71 -15.51 -0.59
CA MET A 16 -18.12 -14.14 -0.86
C MET A 16 -18.59 -13.95 -2.29
N VAL A 17 -17.81 -14.41 -3.28
CA VAL A 17 -18.17 -14.30 -4.70
C VAL A 17 -19.47 -15.06 -4.96
N ALA A 18 -19.64 -16.26 -4.42
CA ALA A 18 -20.88 -17.03 -4.54
C ALA A 18 -22.07 -16.30 -3.91
N SER A 19 -21.88 -15.67 -2.73
CA SER A 19 -22.93 -14.88 -2.07
C SER A 19 -23.30 -13.63 -2.86
N ILE A 20 -22.33 -12.93 -3.44
CA ILE A 20 -22.53 -11.74 -4.28
C ILE A 20 -23.21 -12.11 -5.59
N VAL A 21 -22.78 -13.19 -6.23
CA VAL A 21 -23.39 -13.71 -7.47
C VAL A 21 -24.82 -14.16 -7.20
N ALA A 22 -25.05 -14.91 -6.12
CA ALA A 22 -26.40 -15.27 -5.69
C ALA A 22 -27.26 -14.03 -5.44
N LEU A 23 -26.72 -12.98 -4.81
CA LEU A 23 -27.41 -11.70 -4.63
C LEU A 23 -27.77 -11.02 -5.94
N ALA A 24 -26.85 -10.99 -6.91
CA ALA A 24 -27.08 -10.39 -8.22
C ALA A 24 -28.17 -11.13 -9.02
N PHE A 25 -28.32 -12.44 -8.83
CA PHE A 25 -29.37 -13.23 -9.46
C PHE A 25 -30.70 -13.24 -8.69
N LEU A 26 -30.66 -13.22 -7.35
CA LEU A 26 -31.84 -13.23 -6.48
C LEU A 26 -32.51 -11.86 -6.35
N LEU A 27 -31.76 -10.78 -6.56
CA LEU A 27 -32.25 -9.40 -6.56
C LEU A 27 -31.96 -8.76 -7.92
N PRO A 28 -32.73 -9.08 -8.98
CA PRO A 28 -32.63 -8.36 -10.24
C PRO A 28 -32.87 -6.87 -9.97
N VAL A 29 -31.97 -6.02 -10.47
CA VAL A 29 -32.09 -4.57 -10.36
C VAL A 29 -33.27 -4.14 -11.23
N ASP A 30 -34.48 -4.14 -10.66
CA ASP A 30 -35.66 -3.65 -11.34
C ASP A 30 -35.47 -2.16 -11.69
N GLY A 31 -36.03 -1.75 -12.83
CA GLY A 31 -35.85 -0.43 -13.49
C GLY A 31 -36.33 0.81 -12.71
N ARG A 32 -36.37 0.77 -11.38
CA ARG A 32 -36.59 1.92 -10.51
C ARG A 32 -35.25 2.61 -10.26
N ASN A 33 -34.97 3.59 -11.13
CA ASN A 33 -33.88 4.55 -11.04
C ASN A 33 -33.70 5.13 -9.63
N ILE A 34 -32.88 4.49 -8.79
CA ILE A 34 -32.32 5.09 -7.59
C ILE A 34 -30.80 4.92 -7.67
N GLY A 35 -30.11 5.99 -8.07
CA GLY A 35 -28.67 6.22 -7.86
C GLY A 35 -27.66 5.52 -8.77
N THR A 36 -27.56 5.91 -10.04
CA THR A 36 -26.41 5.63 -10.95
C THR A 36 -25.17 6.45 -10.58
N ILE A 37 -23.93 5.89 -10.69
CA ILE A 37 -22.86 6.29 -11.65
C ILE A 37 -22.00 5.07 -12.10
N SER A 38 -21.61 5.03 -13.38
CA SER A 38 -20.72 4.07 -14.10
C SER A 38 -19.35 4.74 -14.37
N THR A 39 -18.17 4.10 -14.35
CA THR A 39 -17.58 3.24 -15.42
C THR A 39 -16.28 2.54 -14.95
N GLY A 40 -15.99 1.34 -15.49
CA GLY A 40 -14.81 0.47 -15.25
C GLY A 40 -15.21 -1.01 -15.05
N SER A 41 -14.27 -1.95 -14.91
CA SER A 41 -14.54 -3.31 -14.33
C SER A 41 -15.13 -3.26 -12.90
N CYS A 42 -15.45 -2.06 -12.44
CA CYS A 42 -16.36 -1.64 -11.38
C CYS A 42 -17.80 -2.12 -11.51
N SER A 43 -18.29 -2.64 -12.65
CA SER A 43 -19.70 -3.07 -12.78
C SER A 43 -20.08 -4.17 -11.78
N ALA A 44 -19.22 -5.19 -11.62
CA ALA A 44 -19.42 -6.24 -10.62
C ALA A 44 -19.32 -5.71 -9.18
N MET A 45 -18.32 -4.86 -8.91
CA MET A 45 -18.11 -4.27 -7.58
C MET A 45 -19.24 -3.30 -7.18
N LYS A 46 -19.76 -2.55 -8.16
CA LYS A 46 -20.91 -1.68 -8.00
C LYS A 46 -22.19 -2.47 -7.78
N ASN A 47 -22.43 -3.53 -8.56
CA ASN A 47 -23.57 -4.41 -8.35
C ASN A 47 -23.51 -5.06 -6.97
N ALA A 48 -22.32 -5.47 -6.52
CA ALA A 48 -22.10 -5.99 -5.17
C ALA A 48 -22.42 -4.93 -4.10
N ASN A 49 -21.91 -3.70 -4.26
CA ASN A 49 -22.15 -2.60 -3.33
C ASN A 49 -23.63 -2.20 -3.25
N THR A 50 -24.30 -2.10 -4.40
CA THR A 50 -25.73 -1.84 -4.49
C THR A 50 -26.54 -2.98 -3.88
N ALA A 51 -26.19 -4.23 -4.14
CA ALA A 51 -26.85 -5.39 -3.54
C ALA A 51 -26.67 -5.42 -2.01
N LEU A 52 -25.50 -5.05 -1.50
CA LEU A 52 -25.21 -4.90 -0.07
C LEU A 52 -26.09 -3.82 0.57
N HIS A 53 -26.22 -2.66 -0.07
CA HIS A 53 -27.10 -1.58 0.40
C HIS A 53 -28.57 -2.02 0.41
N ILE A 54 -29.04 -2.68 -0.65
CA ILE A 54 -30.40 -3.22 -0.74
C ILE A 54 -30.61 -4.30 0.34
N LEU A 55 -29.60 -5.14 0.62
CA LEU A 55 -29.68 -6.17 1.65
C LEU A 55 -29.82 -5.55 3.05
N SER A 56 -29.11 -4.45 3.33
CA SER A 56 -29.17 -3.73 4.61
C SER A 56 -30.40 -2.84 4.79
N ALA A 57 -31.07 -2.46 3.71
CA ALA A 57 -32.22 -1.56 3.78
C ALA A 57 -33.52 -2.30 4.15
N PRO A 58 -34.30 -1.80 5.12
CA PRO A 58 -35.61 -2.37 5.42
C PRO A 58 -36.59 -2.13 4.27
N THR A 59 -37.50 -3.09 4.03
CA THR A 59 -38.56 -2.93 3.05
C THR A 59 -39.70 -2.07 3.60
N TRP A 60 -40.47 -1.43 2.73
CA TRP A 60 -41.68 -0.67 3.10
C TRP A 60 -42.69 -1.46 3.96
N ARG A 61 -42.74 -2.79 3.85
CA ARG A 61 -43.60 -3.64 4.69
C ARG A 61 -43.03 -3.79 6.10
N GLU A 62 -41.72 -3.99 6.22
CA GLU A 62 -41.01 -4.09 7.50
C GLU A 62 -41.06 -2.75 8.25
N ILE A 63 -40.95 -1.62 7.54
CA ILE A 63 -41.12 -0.26 8.10
C ILE A 63 -42.54 -0.07 8.65
N LYS A 64 -43.58 -0.42 7.87
CA LYS A 64 -44.97 -0.30 8.34
C LYS A 64 -45.27 -1.17 9.55
N GLU A 65 -44.71 -2.38 9.62
CA GLU A 65 -44.87 -3.26 10.78
C GLU A 65 -44.16 -2.71 12.02
N ALA A 66 -42.98 -2.10 11.86
CA ALA A 66 -42.28 -1.42 12.94
C ALA A 66 -43.06 -0.21 13.46
N HIS A 67 -43.58 0.64 12.56
CA HIS A 67 -44.44 1.76 12.94
C HIS A 67 -45.71 1.31 13.66
N ARG A 68 -46.34 0.22 13.22
CA ARG A 68 -47.52 -0.37 13.90
C ARG A 68 -47.21 -0.84 15.32
N ARG A 69 -45.96 -1.21 15.60
CA ARG A 69 -45.46 -1.62 16.93
C ARG A 69 -44.90 -0.45 17.75
N GLY A 70 -44.98 0.78 17.25
CA GLY A 70 -44.51 1.98 17.94
C GLY A 70 -43.01 2.27 17.80
N PHE A 71 -42.32 1.64 16.84
CA PHE A 71 -40.90 1.84 16.58
C PHE A 71 -40.68 2.60 15.27
N SER A 72 -39.89 3.68 15.30
CA SER A 72 -39.36 4.33 14.10
C SER A 72 -38.06 3.65 13.67
N LEU A 73 -37.94 3.33 12.38
CA LEU A 73 -36.70 2.82 11.79
C LEU A 73 -36.05 3.95 11.00
N ASP A 74 -34.76 4.22 11.24
CA ASP A 74 -34.00 5.19 10.44
C ASP A 74 -33.67 4.60 9.06
N ASP A 75 -34.09 5.32 8.02
CA ASP A 75 -33.89 4.98 6.61
C ASP A 75 -32.42 5.20 6.21
N GLY A 76 -31.57 4.19 6.40
CA GLY A 76 -30.31 4.08 5.66
C GLY A 76 -29.07 3.63 6.42
N ALA A 77 -29.10 3.52 7.75
CA ALA A 77 -27.95 3.06 8.54
C ALA A 77 -28.09 1.57 8.92
N PRO A 78 -27.09 0.71 8.65
CA PRO A 78 -27.08 -0.67 9.13
C PRO A 78 -26.93 -0.68 10.66
N SER A 79 -28.04 -0.80 11.37
CA SER A 79 -28.07 -0.94 12.83
C SER A 79 -28.44 -2.36 13.24
N MET A 80 -27.67 -2.95 14.16
CA MET A 80 -27.93 -4.29 14.70
C MET A 80 -29.31 -4.42 15.35
N MET A 81 -29.88 -3.31 15.86
CA MET A 81 -31.22 -3.32 16.44
C MET A 81 -32.33 -3.48 15.40
N HIS A 82 -32.08 -3.08 14.14
CA HIS A 82 -33.07 -3.13 13.06
C HIS A 82 -33.23 -4.53 12.45
N MET A 83 -32.29 -5.45 12.69
CA MET A 83 -32.32 -6.82 12.16
C MET A 83 -33.45 -7.68 12.71
N ARG A 84 -34.06 -7.29 13.84
CA ARG A 84 -35.18 -8.01 14.45
C ARG A 84 -36.46 -7.97 13.62
N PHE A 85 -36.60 -6.98 12.74
CA PHE A 85 -37.77 -6.80 11.88
C PHE A 85 -37.56 -7.31 10.45
N MET A 86 -36.32 -7.64 10.07
CA MET A 86 -35.99 -8.14 8.74
C MET A 86 -36.28 -9.63 8.59
N HIS A 87 -36.60 -10.05 7.36
CA HIS A 87 -36.77 -11.46 7.04
C HIS A 87 -35.51 -12.30 7.32
N ARG A 88 -35.66 -13.47 7.96
CA ARG A 88 -34.55 -14.32 8.45
C ARG A 88 -33.52 -14.70 7.38
N SER A 89 -33.94 -14.90 6.13
CA SER A 89 -33.02 -15.20 5.02
C SER A 89 -32.08 -14.03 4.70
N ARG A 90 -32.56 -12.78 4.81
CA ARG A 90 -31.74 -11.58 4.56
C ARG A 90 -30.72 -11.37 5.68
N VAL A 91 -31.13 -11.62 6.93
CA VAL A 91 -30.23 -11.58 8.09
C VAL A 91 -29.14 -12.63 7.99
N GLY A 92 -29.48 -13.87 7.59
CA GLY A 92 -28.50 -14.93 7.39
C GLY A 92 -27.45 -14.59 6.32
N LEU A 93 -27.89 -14.01 5.21
CA LEU A 93 -27.00 -13.56 4.13
C LEU A 93 -26.12 -12.37 4.53
N TRP A 94 -26.69 -11.41 5.27
CA TRP A 94 -25.93 -10.28 5.82
C TRP A 94 -24.84 -10.77 6.79
N LEU A 95 -25.18 -11.70 7.69
CA LEU A 95 -24.24 -12.31 8.63
C LEU A 95 -23.13 -13.06 7.90
N ALA A 96 -23.47 -13.82 6.85
CA ALA A 96 -22.49 -14.54 6.04
C ALA A 96 -21.47 -13.58 5.41
N ILE A 97 -21.92 -12.45 4.86
CA ILE A 97 -21.02 -11.43 4.27
C ILE A 97 -20.18 -10.75 5.35
N ALA A 98 -20.77 -10.38 6.49
CA ALA A 98 -20.06 -9.75 7.60
C ALA A 98 -18.94 -10.66 8.16
N VAL A 99 -19.23 -11.96 8.35
CA VAL A 99 -18.25 -12.95 8.82
C VAL A 99 -17.13 -13.13 7.79
N CYS A 100 -17.46 -13.29 6.50
CA CYS A 100 -16.45 -13.43 5.46
C CYS A 100 -15.56 -12.18 5.35
N SER A 101 -16.14 -10.98 5.40
CA SER A 101 -15.39 -9.72 5.40
C SER A 101 -14.43 -9.65 6.58
N THR A 102 -14.93 -9.99 7.77
CA THR A 102 -14.13 -10.02 9.01
C THR A 102 -12.96 -11.00 8.89
N VAL A 103 -13.21 -12.21 8.40
CA VAL A 103 -12.16 -13.23 8.18
C VAL A 103 -11.13 -12.76 7.16
N ILE A 104 -11.55 -12.13 6.06
CA ILE A 104 -10.62 -11.57 5.06
C ILE A 104 -9.76 -10.48 5.69
N HIS A 105 -10.33 -9.54 6.46
CA HIS A 105 -9.55 -8.51 7.14
C HIS A 105 -8.56 -9.11 8.16
N LEU A 106 -8.98 -10.13 8.92
CA LEU A 106 -8.09 -10.86 9.84
C LEU A 106 -6.95 -11.54 9.09
N ILE A 107 -7.22 -12.20 7.97
CA ILE A 107 -6.19 -12.86 7.16
C ILE A 107 -5.27 -11.84 6.51
N TRP A 108 -5.82 -10.74 5.99
CA TRP A 108 -5.05 -9.63 5.42
C TRP A 108 -4.08 -9.06 6.47
N ASN A 109 -4.57 -8.89 7.71
CA ASN A 109 -3.78 -8.41 8.85
C ASN A 109 -2.77 -9.44 9.40
N SER A 110 -2.94 -10.73 9.15
CA SER A 110 -2.09 -11.78 9.76
C SER A 110 -1.10 -12.44 8.80
N ALA A 111 -1.50 -12.63 7.53
CA ALA A 111 -0.73 -13.44 6.58
C ALA A 111 0.15 -12.59 5.67
N ILE A 112 -0.34 -11.42 5.22
CA ILE A 112 0.39 -10.54 4.30
C ILE A 112 1.48 -9.78 5.06
N PHE A 113 1.18 -9.28 6.26
CA PHE A 113 2.17 -8.58 7.10
C PHE A 113 3.31 -9.47 7.59
N VAL A 114 3.11 -10.80 7.65
CA VAL A 114 4.16 -11.75 8.06
C VAL A 114 4.96 -12.30 6.86
N SER A 115 4.40 -12.27 5.65
CA SER A 115 5.02 -12.91 4.47
C SER A 115 5.68 -11.95 3.48
N LEU A 116 5.40 -10.65 3.57
CA LEU A 116 6.24 -9.64 2.94
C LEU A 116 7.45 -9.41 3.85
N PRO A 117 8.70 -9.71 3.42
CA PRO A 117 9.84 -9.23 4.16
C PRO A 117 9.70 -7.71 4.24
N LEU A 118 9.58 -7.18 5.46
CA LEU A 118 9.68 -5.75 5.74
C LEU A 118 11.09 -5.32 5.35
N ALA A 119 11.30 -5.11 4.06
CA ALA A 119 12.57 -4.73 3.50
C ALA A 119 12.69 -3.23 3.75
N ILE A 120 13.29 -2.89 4.89
CA ILE A 120 13.74 -1.54 5.15
C ILE A 120 15.00 -1.38 4.33
N LEU A 121 14.88 -0.64 3.23
CA LEU A 121 15.89 -0.55 2.19
C LEU A 121 16.51 0.85 2.22
N PRO A 122 17.66 1.01 2.90
CA PRO A 122 18.43 2.24 2.80
C PRO A 122 19.01 2.37 1.40
N ARG A 123 18.93 3.58 0.86
CA ARG A 123 19.50 3.98 -0.43
C ARG A 123 20.23 5.29 -0.31
N ALA A 124 21.31 5.42 -1.07
CA ALA A 124 22.14 6.61 -1.05
C ALA A 124 22.64 6.97 -2.45
N VAL A 125 22.72 8.27 -2.71
CA VAL A 125 23.39 8.86 -3.85
C VAL A 125 24.73 9.40 -3.36
N VAL A 126 25.81 9.01 -4.03
CA VAL A 126 27.17 9.33 -3.62
C VAL A 126 28.01 9.83 -4.80
N SER A 127 29.11 10.50 -4.48
CA SER A 127 30.09 10.95 -5.45
C SER A 127 30.85 9.79 -6.11
N SER A 128 31.49 10.05 -7.24
CA SER A 128 32.26 9.04 -7.99
C SER A 128 33.43 8.46 -7.19
N ASP A 129 33.98 9.25 -6.27
CA ASP A 129 35.13 8.95 -5.43
C ASP A 129 34.76 8.45 -4.03
N PHE A 130 33.48 8.18 -3.74
CA PHE A 130 32.96 7.75 -2.44
C PHE A 130 33.75 6.62 -1.74
N LEU A 131 34.29 5.68 -2.50
CA LEU A 131 35.06 4.56 -1.94
C LEU A 131 36.50 4.96 -1.56
N SER A 132 37.08 5.91 -2.28
CA SER A 132 38.43 6.43 -2.07
C SER A 132 38.46 7.66 -1.16
N ALA A 133 37.33 8.35 -1.02
CA ALA A 133 37.16 9.47 -0.12
C ALA A 133 37.33 8.99 1.32
N ARG A 134 38.10 9.74 2.11
CA ARG A 134 38.37 9.46 3.53
C ARG A 134 37.36 10.13 4.45
N ASP A 135 36.25 10.61 3.91
CA ASP A 135 35.24 11.30 4.69
C ASP A 135 34.39 10.32 5.52
N ASN A 136 34.07 10.75 6.74
CA ASN A 136 33.19 10.02 7.63
C ASN A 136 31.79 10.64 7.55
N CYS A 137 30.90 10.00 6.78
CA CYS A 137 29.55 10.52 6.57
C CYS A 137 28.70 10.56 7.86
N THR A 138 29.11 9.86 8.92
CA THR A 138 28.45 9.89 10.24
C THR A 138 28.79 11.17 11.01
N GLU A 139 29.98 11.72 10.77
CA GLU A 139 30.47 12.92 11.45
C GLU A 139 30.08 14.18 10.69
N SER A 140 30.15 14.15 9.35
CA SER A 140 29.75 15.27 8.51
C SER A 140 28.22 15.44 8.37
N ASP A 141 27.43 14.41 8.71
CA ASP A 141 25.96 14.29 8.54
C ASP A 141 25.38 15.24 7.46
N PRO A 142 25.67 14.99 6.16
CA PRO A 142 25.19 15.86 5.09
C PRO A 142 23.67 15.77 4.88
N LEU A 143 23.00 14.85 5.59
CA LEU A 143 21.57 14.58 5.48
C LEU A 143 20.76 15.50 6.41
N THR A 144 21.03 16.80 6.37
CA THR A 144 20.37 17.80 7.23
C THR A 144 18.86 17.90 6.98
N ASN A 145 18.44 17.78 5.72
CA ASN A 145 17.02 17.82 5.31
C ASN A 145 16.30 16.46 5.42
N TYR A 146 16.97 15.43 5.93
CA TYR A 146 16.41 14.08 5.98
C TYR A 146 15.13 13.97 6.79
N GLU A 147 15.05 14.67 7.92
CA GLU A 147 13.85 14.64 8.75
C GLU A 147 12.63 15.21 8.02
N TRP A 148 12.83 16.26 7.23
CA TRP A 148 11.79 16.86 6.39
C TRP A 148 11.41 15.93 5.23
N TRP A 149 12.40 15.31 4.58
CA TRP A 149 12.16 14.32 3.53
C TRP A 149 11.35 13.12 4.05
N ALA A 150 11.73 12.58 5.21
CA ALA A 150 11.07 11.44 5.84
C ALA A 150 9.61 11.75 6.22
N GLN A 151 9.30 13.00 6.58
CA GLN A 151 7.94 13.43 6.87
C GLN A 151 7.10 13.68 5.60
N SER A 152 7.70 14.23 4.53
CA SER A 152 7.00 14.60 3.30
C SER A 152 6.61 13.42 2.40
N HIS A 153 7.30 12.29 2.53
CA HIS A 153 6.98 11.06 1.78
C HIS A 153 5.91 10.20 2.45
N MET A 154 5.40 10.62 3.61
CA MET A 154 4.24 10.03 4.25
C MET A 154 2.97 10.68 3.71
N GLN A 155 1.99 9.87 3.31
CA GLN A 155 0.67 10.41 2.98
C GLN A 155 0.03 11.05 4.21
N TRP A 156 -0.77 12.08 3.99
CA TRP A 156 -1.28 12.99 5.03
C TRP A 156 -2.25 12.28 5.99
N TRP A 157 -2.93 11.23 5.52
CA TRP A 157 -3.74 10.33 6.35
C TRP A 157 -2.94 9.27 7.11
N GLU A 158 -1.66 9.06 6.77
CA GLU A 158 -0.77 8.13 7.46
C GLU A 158 0.07 8.81 8.55
N LEU A 159 0.19 10.14 8.57
CA LEU A 159 0.96 10.90 9.56
C LEU A 159 0.67 10.52 11.04
N PRO A 160 -0.58 10.28 11.47
CA PRO A 160 -0.86 9.89 12.85
C PRO A 160 -0.41 8.46 13.20
N TYR A 161 -0.20 7.59 12.21
CA TYR A 161 0.09 6.16 12.37
C TYR A 161 1.56 5.84 12.01
N ALA A 162 2.13 6.57 11.05
CA ALA A 162 3.49 6.38 10.56
C ALA A 162 4.56 6.90 11.54
N ALA A 163 4.22 7.87 12.40
CA ALA A 163 5.09 8.29 13.50
C ALA A 163 5.30 7.18 14.56
N THR A 164 4.36 6.23 14.67
CA THR A 164 4.43 5.10 15.63
C THR A 164 4.86 3.79 14.99
N LEU A 165 4.70 3.59 13.68
CA LEU A 165 4.94 2.30 13.02
C LEU A 165 6.33 2.09 12.43
N GLU A 166 7.03 3.15 12.02
CA GLU A 166 8.32 2.99 11.35
C GLU A 166 9.37 3.98 11.88
N PRO A 167 9.80 3.88 13.16
CA PRO A 167 10.94 4.65 13.66
C PRO A 167 12.22 4.38 12.84
N GLU A 168 12.31 3.20 12.22
CA GLU A 168 13.42 2.79 11.37
C GLU A 168 13.55 3.65 10.10
N LEU A 169 12.46 4.25 9.59
CA LEU A 169 12.54 5.21 8.49
C LEU A 169 13.25 6.50 8.88
N ARG A 170 13.22 6.87 10.16
CA ARG A 170 13.96 8.04 10.65
C ARG A 170 15.42 7.70 10.98
N ASN A 171 15.77 6.42 10.99
CA ASN A 171 17.08 5.98 11.40
C ASN A 171 18.14 6.17 10.31
N LYS A 172 18.75 7.36 10.27
CA LYS A 172 19.84 7.71 9.35
C LYS A 172 21.04 6.76 9.44
N THR A 173 21.24 6.07 10.57
CA THR A 173 22.37 5.14 10.75
C THR A 173 22.34 3.99 9.74
N LEU A 174 21.17 3.61 9.22
CA LEU A 174 21.03 2.62 8.15
C LEU A 174 21.65 3.09 6.82
N ILE A 175 21.68 4.40 6.58
CA ILE A 175 22.31 4.98 5.40
C ILE A 175 23.81 5.07 5.61
N HIS A 176 24.25 5.53 6.78
CA HIS A 176 25.68 5.59 7.11
C HIS A 176 26.34 4.20 7.10
N SER A 177 25.63 3.16 7.55
CA SER A 177 26.13 1.78 7.52
C SER A 177 26.28 1.19 6.12
N LEU A 178 25.73 1.83 5.06
CA LEU A 178 26.00 1.44 3.69
C LEU A 178 27.48 1.64 3.33
N GLN A 179 28.12 2.67 3.87
CA GLN A 179 29.53 2.96 3.58
C GLN A 179 30.43 1.80 4.00
N SER A 180 30.18 1.18 5.15
CA SER A 180 30.94 0.00 5.62
C SER A 180 30.53 -1.27 4.87
N SER A 181 29.24 -1.47 4.62
CA SER A 181 28.70 -2.67 3.96
C SER A 181 29.17 -2.83 2.51
N ILE A 182 29.34 -1.72 1.79
CA ILE A 182 29.73 -1.74 0.38
C ILE A 182 31.20 -2.09 0.19
N ARG A 183 32.06 -1.82 1.18
CA ARG A 183 33.48 -2.23 1.12
C ARG A 183 33.64 -3.75 1.11
N THR A 184 32.70 -4.49 1.68
CA THR A 184 32.77 -5.95 1.79
C THR A 184 31.88 -6.68 0.79
N THR A 185 30.68 -6.15 0.49
CA THR A 185 29.66 -6.84 -0.32
C THR A 185 29.21 -5.96 -1.48
N ARG A 186 30.04 -5.85 -2.53
CA ARG A 186 29.73 -5.06 -3.73
C ARG A 186 29.33 -5.94 -4.90
N ARG A 187 28.11 -5.76 -5.39
CA ARG A 187 27.71 -6.17 -6.74
C ARG A 187 27.51 -4.90 -7.57
N ARG A 188 28.39 -4.68 -8.57
CA ARG A 188 28.19 -3.61 -9.56
C ARG A 188 27.18 -4.11 -10.60
N MET A 189 26.29 -3.23 -11.03
CA MET A 189 25.27 -3.52 -12.03
C MET A 189 25.29 -2.41 -13.08
N GLU A 190 24.93 -2.74 -14.32
CA GLU A 190 24.77 -1.73 -15.35
C GLU A 190 23.57 -0.82 -15.00
N PRO A 191 23.61 0.49 -15.34
CA PRO A 191 22.57 1.43 -14.96
C PRO A 191 21.17 1.01 -15.45
N VAL A 192 21.09 0.46 -16.67
CA VAL A 192 19.81 0.01 -17.27
C VAL A 192 19.24 -1.18 -16.50
N ASP A 193 20.07 -2.19 -16.23
CA ASP A 193 19.65 -3.37 -15.46
C ASP A 193 19.25 -3.00 -14.04
N CYS A 194 19.96 -2.06 -13.43
CA CYS A 194 19.65 -1.52 -12.11
C CYS A 194 18.31 -0.79 -12.11
N ALA A 195 18.06 0.09 -13.08
CA ALA A 195 16.80 0.80 -13.21
C ALA A 195 15.62 -0.16 -13.41
N LEU A 196 15.79 -1.19 -14.24
CA LEU A 196 14.77 -2.22 -14.46
C LEU A 196 14.50 -3.04 -13.19
N LEU A 197 15.55 -3.48 -12.48
CA LEU A 197 15.40 -4.24 -11.23
C LEU A 197 14.67 -3.43 -10.16
N TYR A 198 15.05 -2.16 -10.00
CA TYR A 198 14.49 -1.29 -8.96
C TYR A 198 13.18 -0.60 -9.37
N SER A 199 12.78 -0.66 -10.63
CA SER A 199 11.44 -0.23 -11.07
C SER A 199 10.31 -1.12 -10.54
N ASN A 200 10.62 -2.39 -10.24
CA ASN A 200 9.64 -3.31 -9.67
C ASN A 200 9.84 -3.42 -8.16
N PRO A 201 8.92 -2.88 -7.34
CA PRO A 201 9.07 -2.88 -5.89
C PRO A 201 9.02 -4.29 -5.28
N LEU A 202 8.50 -5.30 -5.99
CA LEU A 202 8.51 -6.71 -5.56
C LEU A 202 9.85 -7.42 -5.79
N SER A 203 10.68 -6.92 -6.71
CA SER A 203 11.99 -7.49 -7.04
C SER A 203 13.14 -6.74 -6.36
N ALA A 204 12.91 -5.48 -5.99
CA ALA A 204 13.86 -4.65 -5.27
C ALA A 204 13.92 -5.01 -3.78
N THR A 205 14.76 -5.97 -3.41
CA THR A 205 14.87 -6.46 -2.02
C THR A 205 16.18 -6.06 -1.34
N GLY A 206 17.01 -5.22 -1.98
CA GLY A 206 18.35 -4.89 -1.51
C GLY A 206 18.58 -3.38 -1.35
N SER A 207 19.55 -3.04 -0.51
CA SER A 207 20.06 -1.68 -0.41
C SER A 207 20.75 -1.27 -1.71
N LEU A 208 20.65 0.01 -2.07
CA LEU A 208 21.18 0.53 -3.32
C LEU A 208 22.08 1.75 -3.10
N LEU A 209 23.22 1.76 -3.78
CA LEU A 209 24.08 2.92 -3.91
C LEU A 209 24.04 3.41 -5.36
N ILE A 210 23.69 4.68 -5.55
CA ILE A 210 23.70 5.36 -6.84
C ILE A 210 24.94 6.22 -6.88
N VAL A 211 25.82 5.96 -7.83
CA VAL A 211 27.08 6.71 -7.99
C VAL A 211 26.90 7.78 -9.05
N ALA A 212 27.07 9.03 -8.67
CA ALA A 212 27.12 10.16 -9.60
C ALA A 212 28.44 10.11 -10.38
N ARG A 213 28.38 10.10 -11.72
CA ARG A 213 29.59 9.98 -12.55
C ARG A 213 30.44 11.25 -12.60
N ASN A 214 29.81 12.42 -12.59
CA ASN A 214 30.47 13.71 -12.84
C ASN A 214 30.47 14.61 -11.60
N VAL A 215 30.41 14.01 -10.41
CA VAL A 215 30.46 14.73 -9.15
C VAL A 215 31.48 14.04 -8.26
N THR A 216 32.57 14.75 -7.98
CA THR A 216 33.59 14.32 -7.01
C THR A 216 33.35 15.00 -5.65
N THR A 217 33.92 14.44 -4.60
CA THR A 217 33.88 15.06 -3.26
C THR A 217 34.49 16.47 -3.28
N ALA A 218 35.50 16.72 -4.13
CA ALA A 218 36.13 18.02 -4.28
C ALA A 218 35.17 19.07 -4.87
N ASP A 219 34.32 18.67 -5.83
CA ASP A 219 33.32 19.57 -6.44
C ASP A 219 32.26 20.01 -5.43
N ASN A 220 32.03 19.20 -4.39
CA ASN A 220 31.13 19.52 -3.28
C ASN A 220 31.85 20.28 -2.15
N GLY A 221 32.81 21.15 -2.51
CA GLY A 221 33.61 21.92 -1.56
C GLY A 221 34.55 21.08 -0.69
N GLY A 222 34.83 19.82 -1.06
CA GLY A 222 35.68 18.89 -0.30
C GLY A 222 35.05 18.37 1.00
N GLY A 223 33.76 18.63 1.23
CA GLY A 223 33.12 18.37 2.52
C GLY A 223 32.70 16.92 2.72
N TYR A 224 31.93 16.35 1.79
CA TYR A 224 31.31 15.04 1.96
C TYR A 224 31.00 14.35 0.62
N SER A 225 31.21 13.04 0.57
CA SER A 225 31.00 12.17 -0.58
C SER A 225 29.58 11.59 -0.65
N LEU A 226 28.83 11.61 0.46
CA LEU A 226 27.41 11.25 0.54
C LEU A 226 26.53 12.45 0.15
N LEU A 227 25.94 12.44 -1.04
CA LEU A 227 25.19 13.56 -1.59
C LEU A 227 23.73 13.58 -1.12
N HIS A 228 23.08 12.42 -1.06
CA HIS A 228 21.69 12.28 -0.64
C HIS A 228 21.43 10.85 -0.17
N GLY A 229 20.39 10.63 0.63
CA GLY A 229 20.03 9.30 1.08
C GLY A 229 18.63 9.25 1.66
N TRP A 230 17.99 8.09 1.51
CA TRP A 230 16.66 7.81 2.01
C TRP A 230 16.49 6.35 2.38
N VAL A 231 15.57 6.08 3.30
CA VAL A 231 15.15 4.72 3.62
C VAL A 231 13.73 4.55 3.10
N SER A 232 13.44 3.44 2.41
CA SER A 232 12.06 3.04 2.20
C SER A 232 11.70 1.87 3.08
N GLY A 233 10.44 1.92 3.52
CA GLY A 233 9.76 0.89 4.28
C GLY A 233 8.38 0.69 3.69
N TRP A 234 7.46 0.24 4.52
CA TRP A 234 6.15 -0.20 4.09
C TRP A 234 5.23 0.95 3.67
N THR A 235 5.17 2.02 4.46
CA THR A 235 4.24 3.17 4.28
C THR A 235 4.45 3.97 2.98
N GLY A 236 5.51 3.66 2.23
CA GLY A 236 5.79 4.23 0.91
C GLY A 236 6.28 3.20 -0.10
N TRP A 237 6.07 1.90 0.13
CA TRP A 237 6.63 0.85 -0.73
C TRP A 237 6.17 0.97 -2.19
N ALA A 238 4.91 1.29 -2.43
CA ALA A 238 4.37 1.47 -3.78
C ALA A 238 4.98 2.66 -4.54
N SER A 239 5.40 3.72 -3.82
CA SER A 239 6.08 4.89 -4.38
C SER A 239 7.61 4.80 -4.28
N SER A 240 8.15 3.77 -3.63
CA SER A 240 9.58 3.62 -3.35
C SER A 240 10.44 3.48 -4.59
N SER A 241 9.86 3.10 -5.73
CA SER A 241 10.53 2.99 -7.03
C SER A 241 10.41 4.24 -7.90
N ASN A 242 9.68 5.28 -7.47
CA ASN A 242 9.44 6.48 -8.28
C ASN A 242 10.73 7.21 -8.68
N TRP A 243 11.76 7.17 -7.84
CA TRP A 243 13.09 7.73 -8.16
C TRP A 243 13.72 7.04 -9.37
N ALA A 244 13.52 5.72 -9.53
CA ALA A 244 14.06 4.94 -10.64
C ALA A 244 13.33 5.28 -11.94
N CYS A 245 12.01 5.49 -11.87
CA CYS A 245 11.22 5.96 -12.99
C CYS A 245 11.64 7.37 -13.44
N SER A 246 11.86 8.30 -12.50
CA SER A 246 12.37 9.64 -12.82
C SER A 246 13.73 9.55 -13.52
N ALA A 247 14.64 8.74 -12.99
CA ALA A 247 15.96 8.54 -13.55
C ALA A 247 15.94 7.85 -14.93
N SER A 248 15.04 6.88 -15.16
CA SER A 248 14.93 6.18 -16.44
C SER A 248 14.38 7.07 -17.55
N THR A 249 13.43 7.98 -17.25
CA THR A 249 12.98 8.99 -18.21
C THR A 249 14.10 9.92 -18.65
N ASP A 250 15.01 10.29 -17.75
CA ASP A 250 16.14 11.15 -18.09
C ASP A 250 17.22 10.39 -18.89
N MET A 251 17.48 9.13 -18.55
CA MET A 251 18.35 8.26 -19.36
C MET A 251 17.78 8.04 -20.77
N ALA A 252 16.47 7.82 -20.90
CA ALA A 252 15.84 7.64 -22.21
C ALA A 252 15.93 8.89 -23.10
N ARG A 253 16.02 10.09 -22.50
CA ARG A 253 16.26 11.35 -23.22
C ARG A 253 17.70 11.44 -23.74
N ASP A 254 18.68 10.99 -22.97
CA ASP A 254 20.09 10.95 -23.37
C ASP A 254 20.41 9.90 -24.45
N PHE A 255 19.54 8.92 -24.65
CA PHE A 255 19.65 7.89 -25.70
C PHE A 255 18.72 8.12 -26.90
N SER A 256 18.04 9.27 -27.00
CA SER A 256 17.31 9.61 -28.22
C SER A 256 18.32 9.82 -29.36
N PRO A 257 18.16 9.14 -30.50
CA PRO A 257 18.96 9.46 -31.68
C PRO A 257 18.60 10.86 -32.14
N GLU A 258 19.61 11.70 -32.37
CA GLU A 258 19.52 12.77 -33.37
C GLU A 258 19.33 12.18 -34.77
#